data_AF-A0A496ZKZ8-F1
#
_entry.id   AF-A0A496ZKZ8-F1
#
_cell.length_a   1.000
_cell.length_b   1.000
_cell.length_c   1.000
_cell.angle_alpha   90.00
_cell.angle_beta   90.00
_cell.angle_gamma   90.00
#
_symmetry.space_group_name_H-M   'P 1'
#
loop_
_entity.id
_entity.type
_entity.pdbx_description
1 polymer ?
#
loop_
_entity_poly.entity_id
_entity_poly.type
_entity_poly.pdbx_seq_one_letter_code
_entity_poly.pdbx_strand_id
1 'polypeptide(L)'
;MKKLSNGFEYLEIENSSATAKIALQGAHIFEYKRKMQDDLFWVSEISDFELGKAIRGGVPICWPAFGMNNPELPQHGFARTSLFECTSREDIDADITEIELRLRDSKESLKLWNYKFELLLKVTVSDKL
;
A
#
# COMPACT_ATOMS: atom_id res chain seq x y z
N MET A 1 11.01 -6.55 5.58
CA MET A 1 10.96 -5.71 4.36
C MET A 1 11.70 -6.43 3.25
N LYS A 2 11.21 -6.36 2.02
CA LYS A 2 11.79 -6.95 0.81
C LYS A 2 11.98 -5.86 -0.24
N LYS A 3 12.88 -6.12 -1.19
CA LYS A 3 13.26 -5.17 -2.23
C LYS A 3 13.44 -5.89 -3.55
N LEU A 4 12.83 -5.36 -4.61
CA LEU A 4 13.03 -5.83 -5.99
C LEU A 4 14.35 -5.28 -6.54
N SER A 5 14.84 -5.85 -7.65
CA SER A 5 16.10 -5.44 -8.30
C SER A 5 16.10 -3.98 -8.76
N ASN A 6 14.93 -3.43 -9.12
CA ASN A 6 14.75 -2.03 -9.49
C ASN A 6 14.66 -1.09 -8.27
N GLY A 7 14.82 -1.62 -7.05
CA GLY A 7 14.79 -0.87 -5.81
C GLY A 7 13.39 -0.67 -5.21
N PHE A 8 12.33 -1.22 -5.81
CA PHE A 8 10.98 -1.14 -5.27
C PHE A 8 10.84 -1.94 -3.97
N GLU A 9 10.28 -1.33 -2.94
CA GLU A 9 10.23 -1.89 -1.58
C GLU A 9 8.81 -2.25 -1.16
N TYR A 10 8.70 -3.40 -0.48
CA TYR A 10 7.44 -3.90 0.05
C TYR A 10 7.64 -4.64 1.38
N LEU A 11 6.57 -4.72 2.16
CA LEU A 11 6.46 -5.55 3.33
C LEU A 11 5.95 -6.92 2.93
N GLU A 12 6.58 -7.97 3.45
CA GLU A 12 6.10 -9.34 3.36
C GLU A 12 5.75 -9.78 4.78
N ILE A 13 4.50 -10.19 4.95
CA ILE A 13 3.91 -10.67 6.19
C ILE A 13 3.60 -12.15 5.97
N GLU A 14 4.01 -12.98 6.92
CA GLU A 14 3.66 -14.39 6.98
C GLU A 14 3.40 -14.74 8.44
N ASN A 15 2.19 -15.22 8.72
CA ASN A 15 1.81 -15.79 10.00
C ASN A 15 1.11 -17.14 9.78
N SER A 16 0.57 -17.73 10.84
CA SER A 16 -0.03 -19.08 10.79
C SER A 16 -1.35 -19.10 10.03
N SER A 17 -1.99 -17.95 9.81
CA SER A 17 -3.28 -17.84 9.13
C SER A 17 -3.17 -17.38 7.67
N ALA A 18 -2.21 -16.50 7.34
CA ALA A 18 -2.10 -15.93 6.00
C ALA A 18 -0.69 -15.38 5.65
N THR A 19 -0.52 -15.06 4.38
CA THR A 19 0.58 -14.24 3.86
C THR A 19 0.01 -12.99 3.18
N ALA A 20 0.69 -11.85 3.32
CA ALA A 20 0.35 -10.62 2.62
C ALA A 20 1.59 -9.89 2.11
N LYS A 21 1.47 -9.22 0.96
CA LYS A 21 2.48 -8.29 0.45
C LYS A 21 1.91 -6.90 0.28
N ILE A 22 2.60 -5.93 0.87
CA ILE A 22 2.15 -4.53 0.93
C ILE A 22 3.29 -3.64 0.42
N ALA A 23 3.10 -2.99 -0.73
CA ALA A 23 4.06 -2.03 -1.24
C ALA A 23 4.14 -0.80 -0.34
N LEU A 24 5.35 -0.29 -0.09
CA LEU A 24 5.48 1.01 0.59
C LEU A 24 4.90 2.13 -0.27
N GLN A 25 5.05 2.03 -1.59
CA GLN A 25 4.33 2.91 -2.50
C GLN A 25 2.82 2.66 -2.39
N GLY A 26 2.08 3.71 -2.06
CA GLY A 26 0.64 3.70 -1.95
C GLY A 26 0.07 2.94 -0.76
N ALA A 27 0.92 2.43 0.14
CA ALA A 27 0.53 1.43 1.14
C ALA A 27 -0.30 0.30 0.50
N HIS A 28 0.11 -0.11 -0.71
CA HIS A 28 -0.73 -0.82 -1.65
C HIS A 28 -0.64 -2.33 -1.38
N ILE A 29 -1.75 -2.93 -0.93
CA ILE A 29 -1.82 -4.38 -0.74
C ILE A 29 -1.97 -5.03 -2.10
N PHE A 30 -1.00 -5.83 -2.51
CA PHE A 30 -0.96 -6.44 -3.84
C PHE A 30 -0.92 -7.98 -3.81
N GLU A 31 -0.87 -8.58 -2.63
CA GLU A 31 -1.04 -10.03 -2.47
C GLU A 31 -1.67 -10.29 -1.10
N TYR A 32 -2.67 -11.18 -1.04
CA TYR A 32 -3.18 -11.72 0.21
C TYR A 32 -3.65 -13.17 0.01
N LYS A 33 -3.02 -14.09 0.73
CA LYS A 33 -3.28 -15.53 0.62
C LYS A 33 -3.53 -16.09 2.01
N ARG A 34 -4.73 -16.62 2.25
CA ARG A 34 -4.98 -17.45 3.44
C ARG A 34 -4.20 -18.75 3.30
N LYS A 35 -3.73 -19.33 4.41
CA LYS A 35 -3.03 -20.62 4.35
C LYS A 35 -3.90 -21.66 3.63
N MET A 36 -3.26 -22.40 2.72
CA MET A 36 -3.89 -23.43 1.88
C MET A 36 -5.00 -22.91 0.94
N GLN A 37 -5.05 -21.61 0.67
CA GLN A 37 -5.94 -21.03 -0.33
C GLN A 37 -5.16 -20.23 -1.37
N ASP A 38 -5.80 -20.00 -2.50
CA ASP A 38 -5.26 -19.16 -3.55
C ASP A 38 -5.26 -17.68 -3.15
N ASP A 39 -4.59 -16.87 -3.98
CA ASP A 39 -4.61 -15.42 -3.85
C ASP A 39 -6.02 -14.86 -3.96
N LEU A 40 -6.36 -13.98 -3.02
CA LEU A 40 -7.63 -13.26 -3.08
C LEU A 40 -7.58 -12.13 -4.10
N PHE A 41 -6.39 -11.55 -4.33
CA PHE A 41 -6.26 -10.39 -5.19
C PHE A 41 -5.75 -10.75 -6.58
N TRP A 42 -6.39 -10.17 -7.59
CA TRP A 42 -5.80 -10.10 -8.91
C TRP A 42 -4.81 -8.93 -8.97
N VAL A 43 -3.62 -9.20 -9.50
CA VAL A 43 -2.64 -8.18 -9.90
C VAL A 43 -2.23 -8.45 -11.33
N SER A 44 -2.09 -7.36 -12.10
CA SER A 44 -1.69 -7.45 -13.49
C SER A 44 -0.27 -8.00 -13.61
N GLU A 45 -0.08 -9.00 -14.46
CA GLU A 45 1.24 -9.58 -14.78
C GLU A 45 2.23 -8.56 -15.37
N ILE A 46 1.71 -7.47 -15.94
CA ILE A 46 2.50 -6.36 -16.51
C ILE A 46 2.67 -5.18 -15.53
N SER A 47 2.34 -5.35 -14.26
CA SER A 47 2.61 -4.32 -13.26
C SER A 47 4.10 -4.30 -12.93
N ASP A 48 4.84 -3.34 -13.51
CA ASP A 48 6.31 -3.27 -13.44
C ASP A 48 6.89 -2.92 -12.06
N PHE A 49 6.03 -2.66 -11.05
CA PHE A 49 6.44 -2.19 -9.72
C PHE A 49 7.48 -1.07 -9.81
N GLU A 50 7.13 -0.01 -10.57
CA GLU A 50 7.97 1.16 -10.79
C GLU A 50 7.57 2.29 -9.82
N LEU A 51 8.57 2.94 -9.24
CA LEU A 51 8.35 4.09 -8.36
C LEU A 51 7.66 5.24 -9.13
N GLY A 52 6.66 5.84 -8.51
CA GLY A 52 5.84 6.90 -9.09
C GLY A 52 4.74 6.42 -10.05
N LYS A 53 4.67 5.12 -10.42
CA LYS A 53 3.58 4.57 -11.25
C LYS A 53 2.61 3.73 -10.43
N ALA A 54 1.30 3.94 -10.64
CA ALA A 54 0.28 3.20 -9.91
C ALA A 54 0.34 1.69 -10.22
N ILE A 55 0.26 0.86 -9.17
CA ILE A 55 0.13 -0.60 -9.30
C ILE A 55 -1.26 -0.93 -9.87
N ARG A 56 -1.30 -1.89 -10.80
CA ARG A 56 -2.56 -2.34 -11.44
C ARG A 56 -3.06 -3.63 -10.79
N GLY A 57 -4.15 -3.52 -10.03
CA GLY A 57 -4.74 -4.61 -9.23
C GLY A 57 -4.58 -4.37 -7.73
N GLY A 58 -4.89 -5.38 -6.91
CA GLY A 58 -4.85 -5.25 -5.45
C GLY A 58 -5.76 -4.16 -4.89
N VAL A 59 -5.31 -3.46 -3.85
CA VAL A 59 -6.10 -2.44 -3.12
C VAL A 59 -5.45 -1.05 -3.25
N PRO A 60 -5.82 -0.24 -4.26
CA PRO A 60 -5.30 1.12 -4.43
C PRO A 60 -5.98 2.15 -3.51
N ILE A 61 -5.19 3.01 -2.87
CA ILE A 61 -5.71 4.16 -2.11
C ILE A 61 -5.96 5.36 -3.03
N CYS A 62 -7.23 5.74 -3.17
CA CYS A 62 -7.64 6.95 -3.91
C CYS A 62 -7.77 8.13 -2.95
N TRP A 63 -6.77 9.01 -2.91
CA TRP A 63 -6.76 10.17 -2.01
C TRP A 63 -5.79 11.27 -2.49
N PRO A 64 -6.14 12.57 -2.34
CA PRO A 64 -7.33 13.12 -1.70
C PRO A 64 -8.55 13.24 -2.64
N ALA A 65 -8.46 12.69 -3.85
CA ALA A 65 -9.53 12.71 -4.83
C ALA A 65 -9.86 11.31 -5.33
N PHE A 66 -11.08 11.13 -5.82
CA PHE A 66 -11.53 9.93 -6.52
C PHE A 66 -11.82 10.23 -7.98
N GLY A 67 -11.43 9.32 -8.88
CA GLY A 67 -11.60 9.50 -10.32
C GLY A 67 -10.90 10.75 -10.83
N MET A 68 -11.56 11.51 -11.69
CA MET A 68 -11.10 12.79 -12.24
C MET A 68 -11.81 13.98 -11.58
N ASN A 69 -12.36 13.80 -10.37
CA ASN A 69 -13.24 14.78 -9.73
C ASN A 69 -12.55 16.05 -9.25
N ASN A 70 -11.21 16.09 -9.27
CA ASN A 70 -10.42 17.30 -9.06
C ASN A 70 -9.44 17.47 -10.23
N PRO A 71 -9.61 18.49 -11.09
CA PRO A 71 -8.77 18.69 -12.27
C PRO A 71 -7.34 19.16 -11.94
N GLU A 72 -7.09 19.65 -10.73
CA GLU A 72 -5.76 20.07 -10.27
C GLU A 72 -4.92 18.89 -9.77
N LEU A 73 -5.54 17.73 -9.56
CA LEU A 73 -4.87 16.54 -9.03
C LEU A 73 -4.76 15.44 -10.09
N PRO A 74 -3.76 14.55 -9.98
CA PRO A 74 -3.74 13.33 -10.76
C PRO A 74 -5.02 12.51 -10.54
N GLN A 75 -5.38 11.68 -11.52
CA GLN A 75 -6.52 10.79 -11.40
C GLN A 75 -6.37 9.90 -10.14
N HIS A 76 -7.40 9.88 -9.29
CA HIS A 76 -7.44 9.24 -7.97
C HIS A 76 -6.48 9.85 -6.92
N GLY A 77 -6.07 11.10 -7.12
CA GLY A 77 -5.09 11.76 -6.26
C GLY A 77 -3.69 11.15 -6.38
N PHE A 78 -2.88 11.33 -5.35
CA PHE A 78 -1.44 11.02 -5.38
C PHE A 78 -1.01 9.99 -4.33
N ALA A 79 -1.90 9.57 -3.41
CA ALA A 79 -1.56 8.63 -2.35
C ALA A 79 -1.03 7.31 -2.91
N ARG A 80 -1.72 6.68 -3.87
CA ARG A 80 -1.32 5.40 -4.51
C ARG A 80 0.05 5.37 -5.20
N THR A 81 0.68 6.53 -5.42
CA THR A 81 2.01 6.67 -6.03
C THR A 81 3.04 7.29 -5.08
N SER A 82 2.64 7.65 -3.86
CA SER A 82 3.52 8.22 -2.84
C SER A 82 4.11 7.12 -1.96
N LEU A 83 5.31 7.34 -1.42
CA LEU A 83 5.95 6.39 -0.50
C LEU A 83 5.41 6.59 0.92
N PHE A 84 4.79 5.55 1.47
CA PHE A 84 4.40 5.49 2.87
C PHE A 84 5.56 4.94 3.70
N GLU A 85 5.64 5.43 4.94
CA GLU A 85 6.55 4.93 5.97
C GLU A 85 5.84 3.84 6.78
N CYS A 86 6.47 2.69 7.01
CA CYS A 86 5.98 1.71 7.98
C CYS A 86 6.33 2.19 9.39
N THR A 87 5.34 2.65 10.15
CA THR A 87 5.53 3.22 11.50
C THR A 87 5.46 2.17 12.60
N SER A 88 4.68 1.10 12.40
CA SER A 88 4.64 -0.06 13.29
C SER A 88 4.45 -1.37 12.52
N ARG A 89 5.00 -2.45 13.09
CA ARG A 89 4.74 -3.84 12.74
C ARG A 89 4.78 -4.66 14.01
N GLU A 90 3.66 -5.29 14.35
CA GLU A 90 3.50 -6.04 15.58
C GLU A 90 2.85 -7.40 15.28
N ASP A 91 3.52 -8.48 15.67
CA ASP A 91 2.93 -9.81 15.67
C ASP A 91 2.15 -9.96 16.99
N ILE A 92 0.82 -9.83 16.91
CA ILE A 92 -0.07 -9.84 18.08
C ILE A 92 -0.10 -11.25 18.69
N ASP A 93 -0.20 -12.26 17.82
CA ASP A 93 -0.05 -13.68 18.15
C ASP A 93 0.43 -14.47 16.91
N ALA A 94 0.30 -15.80 16.96
CA ALA A 94 0.73 -16.68 15.87
C ALA A 94 -0.09 -16.52 14.58
N ASP A 95 -1.30 -15.98 14.66
CA ASP A 95 -2.29 -15.87 13.57
C ASP A 95 -2.51 -14.43 13.10
N ILE A 96 -2.13 -13.43 13.90
CA ILE A 96 -2.45 -12.02 13.66
C ILE A 96 -1.19 -11.16 13.66
N THR A 97 -0.99 -10.42 12.58
CA THR A 97 0.03 -9.36 12.47
C THR A 97 -0.64 -8.03 12.14
N GLU A 98 -0.33 -6.97 12.89
CA GLU A 98 -0.77 -5.61 12.63
C GLU A 98 0.36 -4.74 12.07
N ILE A 99 0.04 -3.92 11.06
CA ILE A 99 0.95 -3.00 10.39
C ILE A 99 0.33 -1.60 10.38
N GLU A 100 1.12 -0.58 10.70
CA GLU A 100 0.75 0.82 10.48
C GLU A 100 1.65 1.46 9.43
N LEU A 101 1.03 2.08 8.42
CA LEU A 101 1.68 2.80 7.34
C LEU A 101 1.22 4.25 7.35
N ARG A 102 2.17 5.18 7.20
CA ARG A 102 1.93 6.62 7.30
C ARG A 102 2.39 7.36 6.05
N LEU A 103 1.56 8.31 5.60
CA LEU A 103 1.96 9.33 4.64
C LEU A 103 1.73 10.72 5.24
N ARG A 104 2.73 11.59 5.16
CA ARG A 104 2.64 12.99 5.60
C ARG A 104 2.88 13.92 4.43
N ASP A 105 2.50 15.18 4.58
CA ASP A 105 2.85 16.22 3.62
C ASP A 105 4.38 16.33 3.43
N SER A 106 4.76 16.57 2.18
CA SER A 106 6.13 16.80 1.72
C SER A 106 6.16 18.07 0.88
N LYS A 107 7.35 18.59 0.56
CA LYS A 107 7.49 19.74 -0.33
C LYS A 107 6.86 19.48 -1.69
N GLU A 108 6.88 18.24 -2.16
CA GLU A 108 6.34 17.79 -3.43
C GLU A 108 4.83 17.71 -3.39
N SER A 109 4.26 17.07 -2.36
CA SER A 109 2.80 16.98 -2.24
C SER A 109 2.16 18.34 -1.98
N LEU A 110 2.82 19.25 -1.25
CA LEU A 110 2.32 20.61 -1.02
C LEU A 110 2.27 21.46 -2.32
N LYS A 111 3.08 21.12 -3.33
CA LYS A 111 2.97 21.73 -4.66
C LYS A 111 1.75 21.24 -5.44
N LEU A 112 1.34 19.99 -5.22
CA LEU A 112 0.15 19.40 -5.85
C LEU A 112 -1.13 19.79 -5.11
N TRP A 113 -1.07 19.82 -3.78
CA TRP A 113 -2.20 20.05 -2.90
C TRP A 113 -1.71 20.77 -1.64
N ASN A 114 -1.95 22.07 -1.57
CA ASN A 114 -1.38 22.96 -0.54
C ASN A 114 -2.10 22.86 0.82
N TYR A 115 -2.14 21.65 1.36
CA TYR A 115 -2.68 21.35 2.68
C TYR A 115 -1.69 20.47 3.42
N LYS A 116 -1.46 20.77 4.70
CA LYS A 116 -0.77 19.83 5.59
C LYS A 116 -1.68 18.65 5.85
N PHE A 117 -1.11 17.45 5.89
CA PHE A 117 -1.89 16.24 6.09
C PHE A 117 -1.08 15.12 6.73
N GLU A 118 -1.82 14.19 7.33
CA GLU A 118 -1.32 12.90 7.74
C GLU A 118 -2.39 11.85 7.40
N LEU A 119 -1.96 10.79 6.72
CA LEU A 119 -2.73 9.58 6.51
C LEU A 119 -2.09 8.45 7.30
N LEU A 120 -2.92 7.70 8.01
CA LEU A 120 -2.55 6.46 8.67
C LEU A 120 -3.41 5.34 8.09
N LEU A 121 -2.76 4.29 7.58
CA LEU A 121 -3.38 3.05 7.22
C LEU A 121 -2.96 2.00 8.24
N LYS A 122 -3.94 1.37 8.89
CA LYS A 122 -3.74 0.18 9.71
C LYS A 122 -4.21 -1.04 8.93
N VAL A 123 -3.36 -2.05 8.86
CA VAL A 123 -3.65 -3.33 8.19
C VAL A 123 -3.49 -4.44 9.21
N THR A 124 -4.53 -5.25 9.39
CA THR A 124 -4.50 -6.45 10.23
C THR A 124 -4.53 -7.66 9.32
N VAL A 125 -3.47 -8.46 9.34
CA VAL A 125 -3.34 -9.68 8.54
C VAL A 125 -3.66 -10.88 9.42
N SER A 126 -4.80 -11.52 9.17
CA SER A 126 -5.22 -12.76 9.82
C SER A 126 -5.81 -13.74 8.80
N ASP A 127 -6.64 -14.68 9.24
CA ASP A 127 -7.60 -15.42 8.40
C ASP A 127 -8.57 -14.52 7.60
N LYS A 128 -8.52 -13.21 7.85
CA LYS A 128 -9.17 -12.12 7.12
C LYS A 128 -8.15 -10.99 6.89
N LEU A 129 -8.51 -10.07 6.02
CA LEU A 129 -7.77 -8.85 5.74
C LEU A 129 -8.67 -7.63 5.93
#